data_AF-A0A0R2FTN2-F1
#
_entry.id   AF-A0A0R2FTN2-F1
#
_cell.length_a   1.000
_cell.length_b   1.000
_cell.length_c   1.000
_cell.angle_alpha   90.00
_cell.angle_beta   90.00
_cell.angle_gamma   90.00
#
_symmetry.space_group_name_H-M   'P 1'
#
loop_
_entity.id
_entity.type
_entity.pdbx_description
1 polymer ?
#
loop_
_entity_poly.entity_id
_entity_poly.type
_entity_poly.pdbx_seq_one_letter_code
_entity_poly.pdbx_strand_id
1 'polypeptide(L)'
;MNDTQKSVLNSLQQQPTHNTTTELAAALGLSRSVTSHYLNQLAAVHKVHKSGGRPVRWSLPEATAPQPDQADPFAYFIGAKGSLHKAIKQCAAAVMYPPNGLGVIITGNSGVGKSYLAQTIVDYARYKGTIAADAPYVVLNCADYANNPELLSSLLFGYVRGAYTGAEKDKEGLLHQADGGYLFLDEIHRLSSENQEKLFSFIDSGFYYRMGDNQTAIHSDVHLLCATTEDPQKVLLTTFRRRSPFA
;
A
#
# COMPACT_ATOMS: atom_id res chain seq x y z
N MET A 1 1.76 2.28 -39.00
CA MET A 1 2.10 0.86 -38.79
C MET A 1 1.92 0.16 -40.12
N ASN A 2 3.00 -0.39 -40.68
CA ASN A 2 2.99 -0.93 -42.04
C ASN A 2 2.41 -2.35 -42.05
N ASP A 3 2.01 -2.85 -43.21
CA ASP A 3 1.28 -4.13 -43.30
C ASP A 3 2.11 -5.32 -42.78
N THR A 4 3.42 -5.31 -42.99
CA THR A 4 4.34 -6.31 -42.42
C THR A 4 4.37 -6.27 -40.89
N GLN A 5 4.28 -5.08 -40.26
CA GLN A 5 4.21 -4.96 -38.80
C GLN A 5 2.90 -5.52 -38.24
N LYS A 6 1.78 -5.36 -38.98
CA LYS A 6 0.49 -5.98 -38.62
C LYS A 6 0.57 -7.50 -38.68
N SER A 7 1.18 -8.05 -39.73
CA SER A 7 1.34 -9.50 -39.89
C SER A 7 2.21 -10.11 -38.78
N VAL A 8 3.29 -9.43 -38.39
CA VAL A 8 4.13 -9.84 -37.24
C VAL A 8 3.33 -9.86 -35.94
N LEU A 9 2.54 -8.80 -35.67
CA LEU A 9 1.73 -8.71 -34.46
C LEU A 9 0.63 -9.79 -34.41
N ASN A 10 -0.06 -10.00 -35.53
CA ASN A 10 -1.13 -11.01 -35.64
C ASN A 10 -0.59 -12.44 -35.45
N SER A 11 0.60 -12.73 -35.96
CA SER A 11 1.24 -14.03 -35.77
C SER A 11 1.54 -14.29 -34.29
N LEU A 12 1.98 -13.27 -33.55
CA LEU A 12 2.19 -13.36 -32.10
C LEU A 12 0.89 -13.54 -31.31
N GLN A 13 -0.22 -12.96 -31.79
CA GLN A 13 -1.56 -13.10 -31.19
C GLN A 13 -2.15 -14.48 -31.39
N GLN A 14 -1.98 -15.07 -32.59
CA GLN A 14 -2.59 -16.35 -32.93
C GLN A 14 -1.79 -17.54 -32.41
N GLN A 15 -0.48 -17.38 -32.17
CA GLN A 15 0.42 -18.46 -31.76
C GLN A 15 1.37 -18.02 -30.64
N PRO A 16 0.90 -17.86 -29.40
CA PRO A 16 1.70 -17.35 -28.27
C PRO A 16 2.88 -18.25 -27.88
N THR A 17 2.88 -19.52 -28.31
CA THR A 17 3.97 -20.48 -28.11
C THR A 17 5.15 -20.27 -29.06
N HIS A 18 4.94 -19.64 -30.23
CA HIS A 18 5.96 -19.33 -31.24
C HIS A 18 6.45 -17.89 -31.07
N ASN A 19 7.23 -17.65 -30.02
CA ASN A 19 7.57 -16.30 -29.59
C ASN A 19 9.03 -15.91 -29.84
N THR A 20 9.84 -16.74 -30.49
CA THR A 20 11.21 -16.35 -30.87
C THR A 20 11.25 -15.68 -32.25
N THR A 21 12.25 -14.83 -32.48
CA THR A 21 12.45 -14.18 -33.80
C THR A 21 12.58 -15.20 -34.94
N THR A 22 13.16 -16.37 -34.68
CA THR A 22 13.35 -17.42 -35.69
C THR A 22 12.03 -18.10 -36.05
N GLU A 23 11.20 -18.42 -35.05
CA GLU A 23 9.88 -19.03 -35.26
C GLU A 23 8.95 -18.06 -36.00
N LEU A 24 8.92 -16.79 -35.61
CA LEU A 24 8.11 -15.75 -36.27
C LEU A 24 8.57 -15.48 -37.70
N ALA A 25 9.89 -15.51 -37.95
CA ALA A 25 10.43 -15.37 -39.30
C ALA A 25 10.00 -16.53 -40.20
N ALA A 26 10.04 -17.76 -39.69
CA ALA A 26 9.60 -18.96 -40.41
C ALA A 26 8.08 -18.92 -40.71
N ALA A 27 7.25 -18.55 -39.73
CA ALA A 27 5.81 -18.46 -39.88
C ALA A 27 5.37 -17.41 -40.93
N LEU A 28 6.15 -16.34 -41.09
CA LEU A 28 5.83 -15.22 -41.99
C LEU A 28 6.57 -15.28 -43.33
N GLY A 29 7.44 -16.27 -43.54
CA GLY A 29 8.29 -16.37 -44.74
C GLY A 29 9.30 -15.21 -44.88
N LEU A 30 9.70 -14.59 -43.77
CA LEU A 30 10.62 -13.45 -43.74
C LEU A 30 12.01 -13.88 -43.27
N SER A 31 13.03 -13.07 -43.56
CA SER A 31 14.36 -13.30 -43.00
C SER A 31 14.41 -12.89 -41.52
N ARG A 32 15.25 -13.58 -40.73
CA ARG A 32 15.42 -13.30 -39.29
C ARG A 32 15.82 -11.83 -39.02
N SER A 33 16.63 -11.22 -39.89
CA SER A 33 17.06 -9.83 -39.74
C SER A 33 15.90 -8.85 -39.93
N VAL A 34 15.06 -9.07 -40.95
CA VAL A 34 13.88 -8.25 -41.24
C VAL A 34 12.83 -8.40 -40.14
N THR A 35 12.58 -9.63 -39.65
CA THR A 35 11.68 -9.89 -38.53
C THR A 35 12.18 -9.23 -37.25
N SER A 36 13.48 -9.33 -36.95
CA SER A 36 14.07 -8.64 -35.79
C SER A 36 13.94 -7.12 -35.88
N HIS A 37 14.10 -6.54 -37.07
CA HIS A 37 13.94 -5.11 -37.30
C HIS A 37 12.51 -4.65 -36.97
N TYR A 38 11.49 -5.34 -37.49
CA TYR A 38 10.09 -4.99 -37.19
C TYR A 38 9.71 -5.23 -35.73
N LEU A 39 10.20 -6.29 -35.09
CA LEU A 39 9.96 -6.55 -33.67
C LEU A 39 10.58 -5.48 -32.77
N ASN A 40 11.80 -5.01 -33.08
CA ASN A 40 12.42 -3.89 -32.37
C ASN A 40 11.63 -2.58 -32.56
N GLN A 41 11.13 -2.30 -33.78
CA GLN A 41 10.27 -1.14 -34.03
C GLN A 41 8.96 -1.22 -33.25
N LEU A 42 8.33 -2.40 -33.20
CA LEU A 42 7.11 -2.63 -32.43
C LEU A 42 7.35 -2.52 -30.91
N ALA A 43 8.51 -2.95 -30.42
CA ALA A 43 8.89 -2.78 -29.02
C ALA A 43 9.16 -1.32 -28.66
N ALA A 44 9.75 -0.54 -29.56
CA ALA A 44 9.96 0.90 -29.36
C ALA A 44 8.64 1.68 -29.20
N VAL A 45 7.54 1.16 -29.73
CA VAL A 45 6.19 1.72 -29.56
C VAL A 45 5.31 0.92 -28.58
N HIS A 46 5.94 0.12 -27.71
CA HIS A 46 5.30 -0.67 -26.65
C HIS A 46 4.20 -1.64 -27.12
N LYS A 47 4.26 -2.11 -28.37
CA LYS A 47 3.30 -3.09 -28.92
C LYS A 47 3.72 -4.54 -28.72
N VAL A 48 4.97 -4.80 -28.32
CA VAL A 48 5.51 -6.11 -27.94
C VAL A 48 6.62 -5.92 -26.89
N HIS A 49 6.83 -6.90 -26.02
CA HIS A 49 7.92 -6.94 -25.05
C HIS A 49 9.00 -7.93 -25.47
N LYS A 50 10.26 -7.60 -25.17
CA LYS A 50 11.44 -8.43 -25.45
C LYS A 50 11.95 -9.03 -24.14
N SER A 51 12.11 -10.35 -24.08
CA SER A 51 12.74 -11.01 -22.93
C SER A 51 14.27 -11.03 -23.05
N GLY A 52 14.97 -10.95 -21.91
CA GLY A 52 16.44 -10.91 -21.83
C GLY A 52 17.15 -12.27 -22.04
N GLY A 53 16.49 -13.28 -22.61
CA GLY A 53 17.02 -14.64 -22.75
C GLY A 53 17.73 -14.93 -24.07
N ARG A 54 18.36 -16.11 -24.16
CA ARG A 54 18.87 -16.71 -25.41
C ARG A 54 18.19 -18.07 -25.62
N PRO A 55 17.29 -18.23 -26.61
CA PRO A 55 16.87 -17.23 -27.59
C PRO A 55 15.98 -16.13 -26.98
N VAL A 56 16.03 -14.94 -27.58
CA VAL A 56 15.15 -13.81 -27.24
C VAL A 56 13.71 -14.19 -27.58
N ARG A 57 12.80 -14.02 -26.62
CA ARG A 57 11.36 -14.24 -26.80
C ARG A 57 10.61 -12.91 -26.81
N TRP A 58 9.52 -12.88 -27.55
CA TRP A 58 8.67 -11.72 -27.76
C TRP A 58 7.26 -12.02 -27.28
N SER A 59 6.73 -11.21 -26.38
CA SER A 59 5.34 -11.33 -25.92
C SER A 59 4.55 -10.10 -26.33
N LEU A 60 3.23 -10.26 -26.46
CA LEU A 60 2.37 -9.09 -26.47
C LEU A 60 2.47 -8.43 -25.08
N PRO A 61 2.22 -7.12 -24.99
CA PRO A 61 1.78 -6.54 -23.75
C PRO A 61 0.59 -7.42 -23.33
N GLU A 62 0.67 -8.01 -22.14
CA GLU A 62 -0.58 -8.44 -21.50
C GLU A 62 -1.53 -7.24 -21.55
N ALA A 63 -2.84 -7.45 -21.55
CA ALA A 63 -3.77 -6.38 -21.27
C ALA A 63 -3.42 -5.87 -19.86
N THR A 64 -2.45 -4.97 -19.80
CA THR A 64 -1.95 -4.37 -18.59
C THR A 64 -3.14 -3.61 -18.08
N ALA A 65 -3.74 -4.10 -17.00
CA ALA A 65 -4.35 -3.20 -16.05
C ALA A 65 -3.43 -1.98 -15.95
N PRO A 66 -3.98 -0.76 -16.08
CA PRO A 66 -3.19 0.46 -16.22
C PRO A 66 -2.04 0.44 -15.22
N GLN A 67 -0.83 0.76 -15.68
CA GLN A 67 0.31 0.91 -14.77
C GLN A 67 -0.13 1.88 -13.65
N PRO A 68 -0.06 1.46 -12.37
CA PRO A 68 -0.65 2.20 -11.25
C PRO A 68 -0.02 3.59 -11.03
N ASP A 69 1.05 3.93 -11.74
CA ASP A 69 1.86 5.11 -11.49
C ASP A 69 1.36 6.41 -12.15
N GLN A 70 0.25 6.37 -12.90
CA GLN A 70 -0.29 7.58 -13.55
C GLN A 70 -1.79 7.80 -13.40
N ALA A 71 -2.51 6.87 -12.78
CA ALA A 71 -3.94 6.99 -12.60
C ALA A 71 -4.28 7.03 -11.11
N ASP A 72 -5.09 8.02 -10.72
CA ASP A 72 -5.55 8.21 -9.36
C ASP A 72 -6.09 6.89 -8.77
N PRO A 73 -5.48 6.32 -7.72
CA PRO A 73 -5.92 5.06 -7.12
C PRO A 73 -7.39 5.05 -6.71
N PHE A 74 -7.93 6.20 -6.26
CA PHE A 74 -9.34 6.31 -5.92
C PHE A 74 -10.27 6.24 -7.14
N ALA A 75 -9.79 6.52 -8.35
CA ALA A 75 -10.61 6.45 -9.57
C ALA A 75 -11.10 5.03 -9.87
N TYR A 76 -10.37 4.01 -9.42
CA TYR A 76 -10.71 2.59 -9.58
C TYR A 76 -11.47 2.01 -8.39
N PHE A 77 -11.65 2.79 -7.32
CA PHE A 77 -12.38 2.32 -6.14
C PHE A 77 -13.88 2.22 -6.44
N ILE A 78 -14.47 1.05 -6.21
CA ILE A 78 -15.89 0.81 -6.48
C ILE A 78 -16.73 1.76 -5.61
N GLY A 79 -17.60 2.54 -6.25
CA GLY A 79 -18.43 3.54 -5.57
C GLY A 79 -17.79 4.94 -5.46
N ALA A 80 -16.59 5.17 -5.99
CA ALA A 80 -15.91 6.47 -5.92
C ALA A 80 -16.66 7.63 -6.59
N LYS A 81 -17.42 7.31 -7.64
CA LYS A 81 -18.30 8.27 -8.34
C LYS A 81 -19.75 8.21 -7.83
N GLY A 82 -20.03 7.37 -6.83
CA GLY A 82 -21.37 7.09 -6.33
C GLY A 82 -21.45 7.21 -4.80
N SER A 83 -21.91 6.14 -4.14
CA SER A 83 -22.21 6.13 -2.70
C SER A 83 -21.03 6.49 -1.79
N LEU A 84 -19.79 6.20 -2.22
CA LEU A 84 -18.58 6.46 -1.43
C LEU A 84 -17.84 7.73 -1.84
N HIS A 85 -18.41 8.53 -2.75
CA HIS A 85 -17.77 9.74 -3.26
C HIS A 85 -17.33 10.70 -2.16
N LYS A 86 -18.17 10.90 -1.14
CA LYS A 86 -17.87 11.79 -0.02
C LYS A 86 -16.74 11.25 0.85
N ALA A 87 -16.80 9.98 1.23
CA ALA A 87 -15.77 9.32 2.05
C ALA A 87 -14.42 9.35 1.34
N ILE A 88 -14.37 9.05 0.05
CA ILE A 88 -13.14 9.14 -0.76
C ILE A 88 -12.59 10.56 -0.82
N LYS A 89 -13.45 11.57 -1.02
CA LYS A 89 -13.01 12.97 -0.97
C LYS A 89 -12.44 13.35 0.39
N GLN A 90 -13.02 12.87 1.49
CA GLN A 90 -12.50 13.09 2.83
C GLN A 90 -11.14 12.41 3.03
N CYS A 91 -10.98 11.18 2.55
CA CYS A 91 -9.71 10.45 2.60
C CYS A 91 -8.63 11.18 1.79
N ALA A 92 -8.93 11.58 0.55
CA ALA A 92 -8.01 12.35 -0.29
C ALA A 92 -7.62 13.70 0.35
N ALA A 93 -8.58 14.39 0.96
CA ALA A 93 -8.31 15.64 1.67
C ALA A 93 -7.45 15.42 2.92
N ALA A 94 -7.65 14.34 3.67
CA ALA A 94 -6.84 13.98 4.83
C ALA A 94 -5.39 13.70 4.43
N VAL A 95 -5.16 12.96 3.34
CA VAL A 95 -3.80 12.73 2.80
C VAL A 95 -3.11 14.04 2.42
N MET A 96 -3.83 14.96 1.77
CA MET A 96 -3.28 16.22 1.26
C MET A 96 -3.20 17.34 2.32
N TYR A 97 -3.65 17.11 3.55
CA TYR A 97 -3.74 18.15 4.56
C TYR A 97 -2.34 18.60 5.03
N PRO A 98 -1.99 19.88 5.00
CA PRO A 98 -0.65 20.32 5.41
C PRO A 98 -0.41 20.21 6.93
N PRO A 99 0.85 20.02 7.38
CA PRO A 99 2.05 19.81 6.55
C PRO A 99 2.21 18.34 6.11
N ASN A 100 1.76 17.39 6.93
CA ASN A 100 2.10 15.97 6.82
C ASN A 100 0.83 15.08 6.85
N GLY A 101 -0.25 15.49 6.18
CA GLY A 101 -1.53 14.76 6.22
C GLY A 101 -2.22 14.72 7.59
N LEU A 102 -3.31 13.98 7.67
CA LEU A 102 -4.05 13.69 8.91
C LEU A 102 -4.30 12.19 9.04
N GLY A 103 -4.33 11.70 10.27
CA GLY A 103 -4.79 10.34 10.56
C GLY A 103 -6.27 10.16 10.18
N VAL A 104 -6.65 8.96 9.75
CA VAL A 104 -8.02 8.68 9.31
C VAL A 104 -8.61 7.55 10.13
N ILE A 105 -9.85 7.72 10.59
CA ILE A 105 -10.64 6.64 11.21
C ILE A 105 -11.74 6.23 10.22
N ILE A 106 -11.66 4.99 9.73
CA ILE A 106 -12.61 4.36 8.82
C ILE A 106 -13.63 3.56 9.63
N THR A 107 -14.91 3.86 9.43
CA THR A 107 -16.00 3.17 10.13
C THR A 107 -16.82 2.31 9.17
N GLY A 108 -17.31 1.17 9.66
CA GLY A 108 -18.23 0.33 8.90
C GLY A 108 -18.21 -1.12 9.36
N ASN A 109 -19.25 -1.86 8.95
CA ASN A 109 -19.43 -3.26 9.32
C ASN A 109 -18.25 -4.14 8.88
N SER A 110 -18.15 -5.34 9.44
CA SER A 110 -17.14 -6.31 9.00
C SER A 110 -17.38 -6.69 7.53
N GLY A 111 -16.30 -6.88 6.77
CA GLY A 111 -16.37 -7.32 5.36
C GLY A 111 -16.71 -6.24 4.32
N VAL A 112 -16.90 -4.97 4.70
CA VAL A 112 -17.26 -3.89 3.75
C VAL A 112 -16.09 -3.28 2.97
N GLY A 113 -14.88 -3.82 3.13
CA GLY A 113 -13.68 -3.35 2.41
C GLY A 113 -12.88 -2.25 3.10
N LYS A 114 -12.94 -2.12 4.44
CA LYS A 114 -12.17 -1.10 5.20
C LYS A 114 -10.66 -1.21 4.97
N SER A 115 -10.10 -2.42 5.00
CA SER A 115 -8.67 -2.67 4.77
C SER A 115 -8.27 -2.36 3.32
N TYR A 116 -9.17 -2.61 2.35
CA TYR A 116 -8.96 -2.23 0.96
C TYR A 116 -8.96 -0.71 0.76
N LEU A 117 -9.87 0.01 1.45
CA LEU A 117 -9.85 1.48 1.47
C LEU A 117 -8.57 2.01 2.12
N ALA A 118 -8.11 1.42 3.23
CA ALA A 118 -6.86 1.81 3.88
C ALA A 118 -5.65 1.65 2.94
N GLN A 119 -5.53 0.51 2.25
CA GLN A 119 -4.49 0.32 1.23
C GLN A 119 -4.59 1.38 0.12
N THR A 120 -5.81 1.64 -0.38
CA THR A 120 -6.04 2.65 -1.43
C THR A 120 -5.62 4.05 -0.99
N ILE A 121 -5.81 4.40 0.28
CA ILE A 121 -5.34 5.68 0.86
C ILE A 121 -3.81 5.78 0.77
N VAL A 122 -3.10 4.71 1.12
CA VAL A 122 -1.63 4.69 1.06
C VAL A 122 -1.13 4.76 -0.39
N ASP A 123 -1.76 4.01 -1.29
CA ASP A 123 -1.43 4.07 -2.72
C ASP A 123 -1.69 5.48 -3.27
N TYR A 124 -2.77 6.14 -2.84
CA TYR A 124 -3.05 7.53 -3.19
C TYR A 124 -2.00 8.50 -2.64
N ALA A 125 -1.53 8.31 -1.40
CA ALA A 125 -0.47 9.12 -0.80
C ALA A 125 0.85 8.99 -1.58
N ARG A 126 1.23 7.77 -1.97
CA ARG A 126 2.39 7.52 -2.85
C ARG A 126 2.21 8.19 -4.22
N TYR A 127 1.04 8.02 -4.83
CA TYR A 127 0.69 8.65 -6.11
C TYR A 127 0.78 10.19 -6.06
N LYS A 128 0.38 10.81 -4.93
CA LYS A 128 0.47 12.26 -4.73
C LYS A 128 1.87 12.73 -4.32
N GLY A 129 2.79 11.82 -4.02
CA GLY A 129 4.12 12.14 -3.53
C GLY A 129 4.12 12.78 -2.14
N THR A 130 3.07 12.56 -1.34
CA THR A 130 3.04 13.01 0.07
C THR A 130 3.88 12.11 0.96
N ILE A 131 4.16 10.88 0.52
CA ILE A 131 5.12 9.95 1.11
C ILE A 131 6.00 9.35 -0.01
N ALA A 132 7.12 8.72 0.35
CA ALA A 132 7.97 8.03 -0.61
C ALA A 132 7.25 6.84 -1.27
N ALA A 133 7.59 6.51 -2.51
CA ALA A 133 6.98 5.39 -3.23
C ALA A 133 7.22 4.03 -2.54
N ASP A 134 8.36 3.89 -1.87
CA ASP A 134 8.77 2.74 -1.07
C ASP A 134 8.47 2.90 0.44
N ALA A 135 7.75 3.97 0.83
CA ALA A 135 7.40 4.21 2.22
C ALA A 135 6.68 2.99 2.83
N PRO A 136 6.98 2.62 4.09
CA PRO A 136 6.42 1.43 4.70
C PRO A 136 4.90 1.53 4.87
N TYR A 137 4.22 0.39 4.70
CA TYR A 137 2.83 0.21 5.07
C TYR A 137 2.73 -0.99 6.00
N VAL A 138 2.54 -0.70 7.28
CA VAL A 138 2.50 -1.71 8.34
C VAL A 138 1.06 -1.91 8.77
N VAL A 139 0.63 -3.16 8.92
CA VAL A 139 -0.74 -3.51 9.29
C VAL A 139 -0.73 -4.28 10.61
N LEU A 140 -1.62 -3.90 11.51
CA LEU A 140 -1.89 -4.61 12.75
C LEU A 140 -3.41 -4.76 12.92
N ASN A 141 -3.87 -6.00 12.99
CA ASN A 141 -5.21 -6.30 13.47
C ASN A 141 -5.18 -6.39 15.00
N CYS A 142 -5.78 -5.41 15.68
CA CYS A 142 -5.77 -5.35 17.14
C CYS A 142 -6.56 -6.50 17.78
N ALA A 143 -7.49 -7.12 17.05
CA ALA A 143 -8.27 -8.24 17.54
C ALA A 143 -7.41 -9.49 17.83
N ASP A 144 -6.31 -9.69 17.08
CA ASP A 144 -5.44 -10.87 17.21
C ASP A 144 -4.75 -10.93 18.57
N TYR A 145 -4.58 -9.77 19.23
CA TYR A 145 -3.89 -9.62 20.51
C TYR A 145 -4.77 -9.00 21.60
N ALA A 146 -6.08 -8.89 21.38
CA ALA A 146 -7.00 -8.21 22.29
C ALA A 146 -7.00 -8.81 23.72
N ASN A 147 -6.72 -10.11 23.84
CA ASN A 147 -6.65 -10.82 25.13
C ASN A 147 -5.31 -10.63 25.85
N ASN A 148 -4.32 -9.98 25.25
CA ASN A 148 -3.03 -9.70 25.84
C ASN A 148 -2.57 -8.26 25.55
N PRO A 149 -3.06 -7.27 26.33
CA PRO A 149 -2.74 -5.86 26.14
C PRO A 149 -1.25 -5.53 26.22
N GLU A 150 -0.48 -6.25 27.04
CA GLU A 150 0.96 -6.07 27.18
C GLU A 150 1.69 -6.49 25.90
N LEU A 151 1.33 -7.64 25.32
CA LEU A 151 1.89 -8.09 24.05
C LEU A 151 1.55 -7.09 22.93
N LEU A 152 0.31 -6.59 22.88
CA LEU A 152 -0.10 -5.57 21.91
C LEU A 152 0.68 -4.27 22.08
N SER A 153 0.92 -3.82 23.32
CA SER A 153 1.78 -2.67 23.62
C SER A 153 3.21 -2.90 23.15
N SER A 154 3.77 -4.08 23.43
CA SER A 154 5.12 -4.47 23.01
C SER A 154 5.29 -4.54 21.49
N LEU A 155 4.22 -4.88 20.74
CA LEU A 155 4.24 -4.86 19.28
C LEU A 155 4.22 -3.43 18.77
N LEU A 156 3.30 -2.59 19.27
CA LEU A 156 3.17 -1.19 18.83
C LEU A 156 4.43 -0.37 19.11
N PHE A 157 4.92 -0.41 20.34
CA PHE A 157 5.97 0.48 20.84
C PHE A 157 7.34 -0.19 20.94
N GLY A 158 7.43 -1.50 20.85
CA GLY A 158 8.67 -2.22 21.10
C GLY A 158 8.99 -2.33 22.60
N TYR A 159 10.10 -2.98 22.91
CA TYR A 159 10.54 -3.20 24.28
C TYR A 159 12.07 -3.30 24.37
N VAL A 160 12.61 -2.98 25.54
CA VAL A 160 14.00 -3.23 25.87
C VAL A 160 14.17 -4.57 26.59
N ARG A 161 15.38 -5.14 26.55
CA ARG A 161 15.71 -6.35 27.30
C ARG A 161 15.35 -6.19 28.78
N GLY A 162 14.63 -7.17 29.32
CA GLY A 162 14.20 -7.17 30.72
C GLY A 162 12.93 -6.37 31.01
N ALA A 163 12.25 -5.83 29.99
CA ALA A 163 10.98 -5.12 30.17
C ALA A 163 9.85 -5.99 30.75
N TYR A 164 9.86 -7.29 30.44
CA TYR A 164 8.94 -8.30 30.97
C TYR A 164 9.59 -9.69 30.96
N THR A 165 8.96 -10.67 31.61
CA THR A 165 9.46 -12.06 31.64
C THR A 165 9.54 -12.65 30.24
N GLY A 166 10.75 -12.96 29.77
CA GLY A 166 11.00 -13.46 28.41
C GLY A 166 11.46 -12.39 27.40
N ALA A 167 11.61 -11.12 27.82
CA ALA A 167 12.24 -10.08 27.01
C ALA A 167 13.77 -10.24 26.98
N GLU A 168 14.27 -11.23 26.24
CA GLU A 168 15.70 -11.58 26.20
C GLU A 168 16.57 -10.60 25.39
N LYS A 169 15.95 -9.80 24.53
CA LYS A 169 16.61 -8.81 23.67
C LYS A 169 15.75 -7.57 23.51
N ASP A 170 16.36 -6.49 23.05
CA ASP A 170 15.64 -5.32 22.56
C ASP A 170 14.87 -5.68 21.27
N LYS A 171 13.68 -5.09 21.11
CA LYS A 171 12.87 -5.23 19.91
C LYS A 171 12.22 -3.90 19.55
N GLU A 172 12.33 -3.52 18.29
CA GLU A 172 11.66 -2.35 17.74
C GLU A 172 10.15 -2.60 17.56
N GLY A 173 9.37 -1.54 17.79
CA GLY A 173 7.91 -1.56 17.61
C GLY A 173 7.46 -1.31 16.18
N LEU A 174 6.18 -1.49 15.93
CA LEU A 174 5.55 -1.23 14.63
C LEU A 174 5.56 0.26 14.27
N LEU A 175 5.55 1.17 15.25
CA LEU A 175 5.72 2.60 15.00
C LEU A 175 7.06 2.90 14.32
N HIS A 176 8.16 2.30 14.82
CA HIS A 176 9.47 2.43 14.20
C HIS A 176 9.50 1.83 12.78
N GLN A 177 8.89 0.65 12.60
CA GLN A 177 8.84 -0.02 11.30
C GLN A 177 8.00 0.73 10.26
N ALA A 178 7.07 1.58 10.70
CA ALA A 178 6.21 2.38 9.86
C ALA A 178 6.73 3.82 9.63
N ASP A 179 7.93 4.14 10.12
CA ASP A 179 8.52 5.47 10.02
C ASP A 179 8.62 5.95 8.55
N GLY A 180 8.19 7.19 8.31
CA GLY A 180 8.07 7.79 6.98
C GLY A 180 6.88 7.28 6.13
N GLY A 181 6.00 6.46 6.72
CA GLY A 181 4.89 5.82 6.02
C GLY A 181 3.61 5.75 6.83
N TYR A 182 2.93 4.60 6.74
CA TYR A 182 1.60 4.39 7.33
C TYR A 182 1.56 3.18 8.25
N LEU A 183 0.92 3.33 9.41
CA LEU A 183 0.50 2.24 10.29
C LEU A 183 -1.02 2.12 10.27
N PHE A 184 -1.52 0.98 9.81
CA PHE A 184 -2.93 0.63 9.80
C PHE A 184 -3.30 -0.24 11.00
N LEU A 185 -4.22 0.26 11.82
CA LEU A 185 -4.75 -0.38 13.02
C LEU A 185 -6.20 -0.83 12.74
N ASP A 186 -6.39 -2.10 12.41
CA ASP A 186 -7.73 -2.67 12.23
C ASP A 186 -8.34 -3.06 13.58
N GLU A 187 -9.66 -2.93 13.68
CA GLU A 187 -10.44 -3.06 14.92
C GLU A 187 -9.83 -2.30 16.11
N ILE A 188 -9.52 -1.00 15.92
CA ILE A 188 -8.84 -0.16 16.91
C ILE A 188 -9.56 -0.09 18.27
N HIS A 189 -10.87 -0.34 18.32
CA HIS A 189 -11.64 -0.43 19.56
C HIS A 189 -11.14 -1.56 20.49
N ARG A 190 -10.33 -2.50 19.99
CA ARG A 190 -9.70 -3.56 20.77
C ARG A 190 -8.44 -3.13 21.51
N LEU A 191 -7.91 -1.93 21.24
CA LEU A 191 -6.83 -1.37 22.04
C LEU A 191 -7.32 -1.09 23.46
N SER A 192 -6.52 -1.46 24.46
CA SER A 192 -6.72 -1.02 25.83
C SER A 192 -6.64 0.51 25.94
N SER A 193 -7.31 1.08 26.94
CA SER A 193 -7.29 2.53 27.19
C SER A 193 -5.86 3.08 27.30
N GLU A 194 -4.97 2.35 27.97
CA GLU A 194 -3.55 2.73 28.10
C GLU A 194 -2.84 2.80 26.74
N ASN A 195 -3.07 1.83 25.85
CA ASN A 195 -2.48 1.86 24.51
C ASN A 195 -3.08 3.00 23.66
N GLN A 196 -4.36 3.32 23.84
CA GLN A 196 -4.97 4.50 23.19
C GLN A 196 -4.35 5.81 23.70
N GLU A 197 -4.06 5.94 25.00
CA GLU A 197 -3.39 7.11 25.57
C GLU A 197 -1.94 7.26 25.09
N LYS A 198 -1.19 6.16 25.00
CA LYS A 198 0.17 6.15 24.46
C LYS A 198 0.18 6.54 22.98
N LEU A 199 -0.73 5.98 22.16
CA LEU A 199 -0.86 6.39 20.76
C LEU A 199 -1.29 7.86 20.65
N PHE A 200 -2.20 8.35 21.49
CA PHE A 200 -2.56 9.76 21.50
C PHE A 200 -1.36 10.66 21.78
N SER A 201 -0.54 10.30 22.79
CA SER A 201 0.68 11.04 23.13
C SER A 201 1.68 11.04 21.98
N PHE A 202 1.79 9.92 21.26
CA PHE A 202 2.58 9.81 20.04
C PHE A 202 2.04 10.71 18.91
N ILE A 203 0.73 10.70 18.63
CA ILE A 203 0.12 11.54 17.59
C ILE A 203 0.36 13.03 17.88
N ASP A 204 0.36 13.43 19.15
CA ASP A 204 0.52 14.84 19.55
C ASP A 204 1.98 15.32 19.46
N SER A 205 2.94 14.44 19.79
CA SER A 205 4.35 14.82 19.93
C SER A 205 5.28 14.31 18.83
N GLY A 206 4.90 13.23 18.13
CA GLY A 206 5.79 12.44 17.26
C GLY A 206 6.75 11.51 18.01
N PHE A 207 6.68 11.47 19.35
CA PHE A 207 7.57 10.69 20.19
C PHE A 207 6.83 9.62 20.99
N TYR A 208 7.51 8.49 21.22
CA TYR A 208 7.03 7.43 22.09
C TYR A 208 8.20 6.77 22.84
N TYR A 209 7.87 5.87 23.76
CA TYR A 209 8.83 5.14 24.60
C TYR A 209 8.65 3.64 24.43
N ARG A 210 9.75 2.89 24.41
CA ARG A 210 9.71 1.43 24.44
C ARG A 210 9.25 0.95 25.80
N MET A 211 8.59 -0.20 25.84
CA MET A 211 8.25 -0.84 27.10
C MET A 211 9.51 -1.12 27.91
N GLY A 212 9.53 -0.71 29.18
CA GLY A 212 10.69 -0.84 30.07
C GLY A 212 11.73 0.26 29.94
N ASP A 213 11.55 1.25 29.06
CA ASP A 213 12.46 2.39 28.87
C ASP A 213 11.68 3.71 28.82
N ASN A 214 11.71 4.45 29.93
CA ASN A 214 11.03 5.75 30.05
C ASN A 214 11.99 6.94 29.91
N GLN A 215 13.25 6.69 29.54
CA GLN A 215 14.28 7.74 29.45
C GLN A 215 14.59 8.08 27.99
N THR A 216 14.52 7.08 27.11
CA THR A 216 14.83 7.26 25.69
C THR A 216 13.57 7.49 24.87
N ALA A 217 13.27 8.75 24.56
CA ALA A 217 12.22 9.10 23.61
C ALA A 217 12.65 8.72 22.18
N ILE A 218 11.78 8.02 21.46
CA ILE A 218 11.98 7.63 20.06
C ILE A 218 11.03 8.46 19.19
N HIS A 219 11.58 9.11 18.17
CA HIS A 219 10.80 9.83 17.17
C HIS A 219 10.41 8.89 16.03
N SER A 220 9.18 9.01 15.53
CA SER A 220 8.80 8.46 14.23
C SER A 220 7.74 9.33 13.54
N ASP A 221 7.88 9.54 12.24
CA ASP A 221 6.92 10.25 11.40
C ASP A 221 5.98 9.23 10.75
N VAL A 222 4.86 8.92 11.41
CA VAL A 222 3.93 7.86 10.99
C VAL A 222 2.52 8.41 10.84
N HIS A 223 1.91 8.18 9.68
CA HIS A 223 0.49 8.43 9.50
C HIS A 223 -0.34 7.24 9.99
N LEU A 224 -1.31 7.51 10.88
CA LEU A 224 -2.19 6.46 11.38
C LEU A 224 -3.46 6.33 10.53
N LEU A 225 -3.71 5.11 10.05
CA LEU A 225 -5.02 4.69 9.54
C LEU A 225 -5.64 3.76 10.57
N CYS A 226 -6.89 4.00 10.95
CA CYS A 226 -7.58 3.19 11.93
C CYS A 226 -8.88 2.69 11.32
N ALA A 227 -9.28 1.46 11.63
CA ALA A 227 -10.59 0.94 11.25
C ALA A 227 -11.32 0.37 12.47
N THR A 228 -12.64 0.53 12.49
CA THR A 228 -13.48 -0.05 13.55
C THR A 228 -14.87 -0.41 13.03
N THR A 229 -15.38 -1.52 13.55
CA THR A 229 -16.79 -1.93 13.41
C THR A 229 -17.71 -1.31 14.46
N GLU A 230 -17.16 -0.77 15.55
CA GLU A 230 -17.90 -0.13 16.62
C GLU A 230 -17.99 1.39 16.45
N ASP A 231 -19.00 2.00 17.08
CA ASP A 231 -19.18 3.44 17.13
C ASP A 231 -17.97 4.10 17.83
N PRO A 232 -17.11 4.86 17.09
CA PRO A 232 -15.92 5.47 17.64
C PRO A 232 -16.23 6.41 18.81
N GLN A 233 -17.44 6.95 18.88
CA GLN A 233 -17.82 7.87 19.95
C GLN A 233 -17.90 7.22 21.32
N LYS A 234 -18.14 5.90 21.35
CA LYS A 234 -18.33 5.12 22.57
C LYS A 234 -17.05 4.40 23.00
N VAL A 235 -16.23 3.98 22.04
CA VAL A 235 -15.10 3.07 22.28
C VAL A 235 -13.73 3.72 22.23
N LEU A 236 -13.61 4.90 21.63
CA LEU A 236 -12.35 5.64 21.57
C LEU A 236 -12.35 6.79 22.57
N LEU A 237 -11.19 7.01 23.19
CA LEU A 237 -10.97 8.14 24.07
C LEU A 237 -11.23 9.47 23.35
N THR A 238 -11.85 10.41 24.07
CA THR A 238 -12.17 11.75 23.54
C THR A 238 -10.93 12.48 23.01
N THR A 239 -9.78 12.28 23.66
CA THR A 239 -8.48 12.81 23.24
C THR A 239 -8.07 12.28 21.88
N PHE A 240 -8.11 10.96 21.69
CA PHE A 240 -7.80 10.28 20.44
C PHE A 240 -8.69 10.77 19.28
N ARG A 241 -9.98 10.98 19.55
CA ARG A 241 -10.96 11.45 18.56
C ARG A 241 -10.75 12.88 18.08
N ARG A 242 -10.12 13.76 18.86
CA ARG A 242 -9.93 15.19 18.51
C ARG A 242 -8.85 15.41 17.45
N ARG A 243 -7.94 14.45 17.27
CA ARG A 243 -6.77 14.57 16.38
C ARG A 243 -6.94 13.83 15.04
N SER A 244 -8.01 13.06 14.85
CA SER A 244 -8.23 12.26 13.63
C SER A 244 -9.62 12.56 13.02
N PRO A 245 -9.72 13.09 11.79
CA PRO A 245 -10.99 13.17 11.08
C PRO A 245 -11.64 11.79 10.88
N PHE A 246 -12.96 11.76 11.00
CA PHE A 246 -13.78 10.59 10.68
C PHE A 246 -14.10 10.58 9.18
N ALA A 247 -13.89 9.44 8.53
CA ALA A 247 -14.20 9.20 7.12
C ALA A 247 -15.29 8.14 6.95
#